data_AF-A0A3E1EBY4-F1
#
_entry.id   AF-A0A3E1EBY4-F1
#
_cell.length_a   1.000
_cell.length_b   1.000
_cell.length_c   1.000
_cell.angle_alpha   90.00
_cell.angle_beta   90.00
_cell.angle_gamma   90.00
#
_symmetry.space_group_name_H-M   'P 1'
#
loop_
_entity.id
_entity.type
_entity.pdbx_description
1 polymer ?
#
loop_
_entity_poly.entity_id
_entity_poly.type
_entity_poly.pdbx_seq_one_letter_code
_entity_poly.pdbx_strand_id
1 'polypeptide(L)'
;MKAMAGDRRWFGWVRRLIDYEPIRHGRLEMGLLRAAFAWVLAAGVHVHASGLRGQPRPHGFGRWMDFTFAGDPAWFEPMLAGCFVAIGLFACGLVPLVALGSVLVFQTSVSTLNLSQGSQGHSGQVVMLAVLGWWVGEFVAWVRGGGGWRGVVRSGV
;
A
#
# COMPACT_ATOMS: atom_id res chain seq x y z
N MET A 1 -34.49 8.39 21.09
CA MET A 1 -33.21 8.16 20.39
C MET A 1 -32.87 9.40 19.57
N LYS A 2 -31.96 10.25 20.06
CA LYS A 2 -31.48 11.44 19.32
C LYS A 2 -30.54 10.95 18.23
N ALA A 3 -30.92 11.13 16.96
CA ALA A 3 -30.06 10.88 15.82
C ALA A 3 -28.78 11.71 15.98
N MET A 4 -27.63 11.03 15.97
CA MET A 4 -26.33 11.69 15.85
C MET A 4 -26.29 12.36 14.48
N ALA A 5 -26.62 13.65 14.42
CA ALA A 5 -26.32 14.50 13.29
C ALA A 5 -24.80 14.60 13.20
N GLY A 6 -24.20 13.63 12.50
CA GLY A 6 -22.77 13.50 12.30
C GLY A 6 -22.19 14.79 11.74
N ASP A 7 -21.16 15.28 12.43
CA ASP A 7 -20.50 16.54 12.19
C ASP A 7 -19.92 16.59 10.76
N ARG A 8 -20.57 17.34 9.87
CA ARG A 8 -20.13 17.58 8.48
C ARG A 8 -18.73 18.21 8.40
N ARG A 9 -18.19 18.71 9.52
CA ARG A 9 -16.83 19.27 9.60
C ARG A 9 -15.74 18.22 9.38
N TRP A 10 -15.99 16.96 9.76
CA TRP A 10 -15.03 15.87 9.56
C TRP A 10 -14.80 15.55 8.07
N PHE A 11 -15.78 15.82 7.21
CA PHE A 11 -15.59 15.70 5.76
C PHE A 11 -14.90 16.92 5.14
N GLY A 12 -14.87 18.06 5.85
CA GLY A 12 -14.31 19.31 5.33
C GLY A 12 -12.80 19.27 5.11
N TRP A 13 -12.04 18.63 6.01
CA TRP A 13 -10.58 18.52 5.87
C TRP A 13 -10.17 17.50 4.79
N VAL A 14 -10.91 16.39 4.69
CA VAL A 14 -10.75 15.41 3.60
C VAL A 14 -11.03 16.08 2.25
N ARG A 15 -12.07 16.91 2.16
CA ARG A 15 -12.41 17.65 0.95
C ARG A 15 -11.31 18.64 0.56
N ARG A 16 -10.69 19.34 1.52
CA ARG A 16 -9.53 20.21 1.25
C ARG A 16 -8.29 19.46 0.76
N LEU A 17 -8.04 18.25 1.26
CA LEU A 17 -6.98 17.39 0.71
C LEU A 17 -7.28 16.97 -0.73
N ILE A 18 -8.56 16.77 -1.05
CA ILE A 18 -9.01 16.53 -2.42
C ILE A 18 -8.92 17.82 -3.26
N ASP A 19 -9.01 19.03 -2.72
CA ASP A 19 -8.96 20.24 -3.54
C ASP A 19 -7.54 20.70 -3.95
N TYR A 20 -6.49 19.94 -3.59
CA TYR A 20 -5.12 20.25 -4.00
C TYR A 20 -4.95 20.16 -5.53
N GLU A 21 -4.31 21.16 -6.14
CA GLU A 21 -3.97 21.16 -7.56
C GLU A 21 -2.93 20.06 -7.85
N PRO A 22 -3.24 19.07 -8.71
CA PRO A 22 -2.29 18.04 -9.03
C PRO A 22 -1.13 18.63 -9.83
N ILE A 23 0.11 18.30 -9.43
CA ILE A 23 1.29 18.57 -10.25
C ILE A 23 1.11 17.80 -11.56
N ARG A 24 1.13 18.53 -12.67
CA ARG A 24 0.96 17.94 -14.01
C ARG A 24 2.31 17.42 -14.48
N HIS A 25 2.50 16.12 -14.36
CA HIS A 25 3.66 15.44 -14.92
C HIS A 25 3.38 14.98 -16.36
N GLY A 26 4.42 14.96 -17.20
CA GLY A 26 4.32 14.34 -18.52
C GLY A 26 4.21 12.81 -18.41
N ARG A 27 3.69 12.14 -19.45
CA ARG A 27 3.57 10.67 -19.47
C ARG A 27 4.90 9.94 -19.23
N LEU A 28 5.99 10.45 -19.82
CA LEU A 28 7.33 9.91 -19.63
C LEU A 28 7.82 10.08 -18.19
N GLU A 29 7.63 11.28 -17.63
CA GLU A 29 8.01 11.60 -16.26
C GLU A 29 7.25 10.72 -15.26
N MET A 30 5.94 10.54 -15.45
CA MET A 30 5.14 9.65 -14.62
C MET A 30 5.58 8.18 -14.77
N GLY A 31 5.95 7.76 -15.98
CA GLY A 31 6.55 6.44 -16.21
C GLY A 31 7.87 6.24 -15.45
N LEU A 32 8.75 7.24 -15.48
CA LEU A 32 10.02 7.22 -14.75
C LEU A 32 9.82 7.22 -13.24
N LEU A 33 8.89 8.04 -12.73
CA LEU A 33 8.55 8.07 -11.31
C LEU A 33 8.00 6.72 -10.84
N ARG A 34 7.09 6.10 -11.60
CA ARG A 34 6.57 4.75 -11.29
C ARG A 34 7.67 3.71 -11.31
N ALA A 35 8.56 3.72 -12.30
CA ALA A 35 9.67 2.78 -12.39
C ALA A 35 10.67 2.95 -11.23
N ALA A 36 11.04 4.18 -10.91
CA ALA A 36 11.93 4.49 -9.78
C ALA A 36 11.30 4.06 -8.45
N PHE A 37 10.02 4.33 -8.26
CA PHE A 37 9.30 3.93 -7.05
C PHE A 37 9.16 2.41 -6.96
N ALA A 38 8.78 1.74 -8.05
CA ALA A 38 8.72 0.29 -8.13
C ALA A 38 10.05 -0.37 -7.79
N TRP A 39 11.17 0.20 -8.22
CA TRP A 39 12.50 -0.26 -7.85
C TRP A 39 12.75 -0.15 -6.33
N VAL A 40 12.40 0.99 -5.72
CA VAL A 40 12.48 1.16 -4.24
C VAL A 40 11.61 0.14 -3.52
N LEU A 41 10.41 -0.16 -4.03
CA LEU A 41 9.52 -1.18 -3.45
C LEU A 41 10.12 -2.58 -3.56
N ALA A 42 10.63 -2.95 -4.72
CA ALA A 42 11.26 -4.24 -4.95
C ALA A 42 12.47 -4.45 -4.02
N ALA A 43 13.31 -3.42 -3.87
CA ALA A 43 14.43 -3.44 -2.94
C ALA A 43 13.97 -3.58 -1.48
N GLY A 44 12.95 -2.83 -1.07
CA GLY A 44 12.39 -2.89 0.29
C GLY A 44 11.78 -4.25 0.63
N VAL A 45 11.05 -4.85 -0.30
CA VAL A 45 10.42 -6.17 -0.12
C VAL A 45 11.47 -7.27 0.07
N HIS A 46 12.58 -7.24 -0.69
CA HIS A 46 13.63 -8.26 -0.60
C HIS A 46 14.34 -8.25 0.76
N VAL A 47 14.52 -7.07 1.36
CA VAL A 47 15.20 -6.91 2.66
C VAL A 47 14.39 -7.46 3.84
N HIS A 48 13.05 -7.38 3.79
CA HIS A 48 12.19 -7.74 4.92
C HIS A 48 11.69 -9.20 4.88
N ALA A 49 12.05 -9.93 3.83
CA ALA A 49 11.56 -11.27 3.55
C ALA A 49 12.36 -12.40 4.22
N SER A 50 13.58 -12.13 4.71
CA SER A 50 14.46 -13.18 5.21
C SER A 50 14.25 -13.44 6.71
N GLY A 51 14.01 -14.72 7.07
CA GLY A 51 14.15 -15.20 8.44
C GLY A 51 12.94 -15.05 9.37
N LEU A 52 11.76 -14.70 8.86
CA LEU A 52 10.53 -14.66 9.68
C LEU A 52 10.13 -16.07 10.12
N ARG A 53 9.78 -16.21 11.41
CA ARG A 53 9.21 -17.45 11.96
C ARG A 53 7.78 -17.21 12.46
N GLY A 54 6.95 -18.24 12.38
CA GLY A 54 5.62 -18.23 13.00
C GLY A 54 5.69 -17.95 14.50
N GLN A 55 4.71 -17.20 15.02
CA GLN A 55 4.64 -16.85 16.43
C GLN A 55 3.61 -17.70 17.17
N PRO A 56 3.98 -18.41 18.26
CA PRO A 56 3.03 -19.20 19.03
C PRO A 56 2.05 -18.36 19.87
N ARG A 57 2.36 -17.08 20.11
CA ARG A 57 1.48 -16.13 20.80
C ARG A 57 1.56 -14.76 20.11
N PRO A 58 0.58 -14.40 19.26
CA PRO A 58 0.59 -13.10 18.62
C PRO A 58 0.33 -11.97 19.62
N HIS A 59 1.05 -10.86 19.45
CA HIS A 59 0.90 -9.63 20.24
C HIS A 59 0.43 -8.48 19.33
N GLY A 60 -0.11 -7.41 19.94
CA GLY A 60 -0.56 -6.23 19.19
C GLY A 60 -1.67 -6.52 18.16
N PHE A 61 -1.51 -6.00 16.93
CA PHE A 61 -2.47 -6.19 15.83
C PHE A 61 -2.62 -7.66 15.41
N GLY A 62 -1.60 -8.49 15.66
CA GLY A 62 -1.65 -9.94 15.43
C GLY A 62 -2.70 -10.68 16.28
N ARG A 63 -3.25 -10.05 17.32
CA ARG A 63 -4.38 -10.60 18.09
C ARG A 63 -5.72 -10.47 17.37
N TRP A 64 -5.83 -9.50 16.46
CA TRP A 64 -7.06 -9.17 15.76
C TRP A 64 -7.13 -9.86 14.40
N MET A 65 -5.98 -10.05 13.77
CA MET A 65 -5.83 -10.75 12.50
C MET A 65 -4.59 -11.63 12.59
N ASP A 66 -4.75 -12.92 12.29
CA ASP A 66 -3.63 -13.85 12.31
C ASP A 66 -2.70 -13.56 11.13
N PHE A 67 -1.51 -13.04 11.41
CA PHE A 67 -0.48 -12.81 10.39
C PHE A 67 0.55 -13.94 10.33
N THR A 68 0.41 -15.00 11.13
CA THR A 68 1.39 -16.09 11.19
C THR A 68 1.53 -16.85 9.88
N PHE A 69 0.51 -16.80 9.00
CA PHE A 69 0.60 -17.31 7.62
C PHE A 69 1.77 -16.70 6.84
N ALA A 70 2.14 -15.44 7.08
CA ALA A 70 3.31 -14.84 6.43
C ALA A 70 4.66 -15.34 6.99
N GLY A 71 4.66 -16.16 8.05
CA GLY A 71 5.84 -16.88 8.54
C GLY A 71 5.92 -18.34 8.06
N ASP A 72 4.91 -18.83 7.34
CA ASP A 72 4.92 -20.16 6.73
C ASP A 72 5.45 -20.05 5.28
N PRO A 73 6.56 -20.73 4.93
CA PRO A 73 7.10 -20.71 3.56
C PRO A 73 6.07 -21.02 2.47
N ALA A 74 5.11 -21.92 2.75
CA ALA A 74 4.09 -22.33 1.78
C ALA A 74 3.16 -21.18 1.36
N TRP A 75 2.96 -20.18 2.23
CA TRP A 75 2.15 -18.99 1.97
C TRP A 75 3.00 -17.77 1.64
N PHE A 76 4.17 -17.67 2.27
CA PHE A 76 5.06 -16.54 2.10
C PHE A 76 5.60 -16.43 0.66
N GLU A 77 6.04 -17.53 0.05
CA GLU A 77 6.59 -17.50 -1.31
C GLU A 77 5.56 -17.07 -2.37
N PRO A 78 4.32 -17.62 -2.40
CA PRO A 78 3.27 -17.13 -3.30
C PRO A 78 2.91 -15.66 -3.05
N MET A 79 2.85 -15.23 -1.80
CA MET A 79 2.57 -13.83 -1.47
C MET A 79 3.68 -12.89 -1.96
N LEU A 80 4.94 -13.30 -1.78
CA LEU A 80 6.09 -12.55 -2.26
C LEU A 80 6.08 -12.44 -3.79
N ALA A 81 5.82 -13.54 -4.49
CA ALA A 81 5.66 -13.55 -5.94
C ALA A 81 4.51 -12.64 -6.39
N GLY A 82 3.34 -12.73 -5.72
CA GLY A 82 2.21 -11.85 -5.96
C GLY A 82 2.52 -10.37 -5.73
N CYS A 83 3.32 -10.07 -4.71
CA CYS A 83 3.80 -8.71 -4.43
C CYS A 83 4.70 -8.19 -5.56
N PHE A 84 5.62 -9.00 -6.08
CA PHE A 84 6.45 -8.62 -7.24
C PHE A 84 5.61 -8.42 -8.51
N VAL A 85 4.61 -9.27 -8.75
CA VAL A 85 3.67 -9.08 -9.86
C VAL A 85 2.91 -7.76 -9.70
N ALA A 86 2.42 -7.45 -8.50
CA ALA A 86 1.74 -6.18 -8.22
C ALA A 86 2.68 -4.98 -8.46
N ILE A 87 3.93 -5.04 -8.01
CA ILE A 87 4.94 -3.99 -8.27
C ILE A 87 5.16 -3.83 -9.78
N GLY A 88 5.24 -4.93 -10.54
CA GLY A 88 5.36 -4.88 -12.00
C GLY A 88 4.15 -4.24 -12.69
N LEU A 89 2.93 -4.61 -12.27
CA LEU A 89 1.70 -3.98 -12.77
C LEU A 89 1.68 -2.47 -12.49
N PHE A 90 2.05 -2.07 -11.27
CA PHE A 90 2.19 -0.66 -10.90
C PHE A 90 3.24 0.06 -11.77
N ALA A 91 4.41 -0.54 -11.99
CA ALA A 91 5.46 0.03 -12.84
C ALA A 91 4.97 0.28 -14.27
N CYS A 92 4.16 -0.63 -14.81
CA CYS A 92 3.52 -0.50 -16.12
C CYS A 92 2.32 0.47 -16.14
N GLY A 93 1.93 1.05 -14.99
CA GLY A 93 0.74 1.90 -14.87
C GLY A 93 -0.58 1.13 -15.03
N LEU A 94 -0.56 -0.18 -14.81
CA LEU A 94 -1.71 -1.06 -14.88
C LEU A 94 -2.27 -1.29 -13.47
N VAL A 95 -3.57 -1.08 -13.30
CA VAL A 95 -4.28 -1.31 -12.03
C VAL A 95 -3.57 -0.76 -10.78
N PRO A 96 -3.00 0.48 -10.80
CA PRO A 96 -2.11 0.98 -9.76
C PRO A 96 -2.74 0.97 -8.37
N LEU A 97 -4.04 1.25 -8.26
CA LEU A 97 -4.78 1.22 -7.00
C LEU A 97 -4.79 -0.19 -6.36
N VAL A 98 -5.03 -1.22 -7.17
CA VAL A 98 -5.07 -2.61 -6.70
C VAL A 98 -3.65 -3.13 -6.43
N ALA A 99 -2.72 -2.80 -7.31
CA ALA A 99 -1.32 -3.16 -7.18
C ALA A 99 -0.71 -2.62 -5.88
N LEU A 100 -0.76 -1.30 -5.67
CA LEU A 100 -0.25 -0.67 -4.45
C LEU A 100 -1.02 -1.11 -3.20
N GLY A 101 -2.34 -1.32 -3.30
CA GLY A 101 -3.13 -1.84 -2.18
C GLY A 101 -2.67 -3.23 -1.74
N SER A 102 -2.34 -4.10 -2.69
CA SER A 102 -1.80 -5.44 -2.41
C SER A 102 -0.43 -5.37 -1.76
N VAL A 103 0.44 -4.47 -2.22
CA VAL A 103 1.75 -4.20 -1.61
C VAL A 103 1.61 -3.70 -0.17
N LEU A 104 0.65 -2.82 0.11
CA LEU A 104 0.38 -2.33 1.48
C LEU A 104 -0.06 -3.45 2.42
N VAL A 105 -0.96 -4.34 1.96
CA VAL A 105 -1.39 -5.50 2.76
C VAL A 105 -0.20 -6.41 3.06
N PHE A 106 0.61 -6.73 2.05
CA PHE A 106 1.81 -7.55 2.22
C PHE A 106 2.79 -6.91 3.22
N GLN A 107 3.17 -5.64 3.01
CA GLN A 107 4.11 -4.95 3.89
C GLN A 107 3.59 -4.78 5.31
N THR A 108 2.30 -4.52 5.49
CA THR A 108 1.69 -4.40 6.83
C THR A 108 1.75 -5.74 7.56
N SER A 109 1.47 -6.85 6.87
CA SER A 109 1.54 -8.20 7.44
C SER A 109 2.98 -8.55 7.87
N VAL A 110 3.95 -8.35 6.98
CA VAL A 110 5.38 -8.60 7.22
C VAL A 110 5.93 -7.69 8.33
N SER A 111 5.56 -6.40 8.32
CA SER A 111 6.02 -5.45 9.34
C SER A 111 5.43 -5.77 10.71
N THR A 112 4.15 -6.18 10.77
CA THR A 112 3.50 -6.59 12.03
C THR A 112 4.17 -7.82 12.62
N LEU A 113 4.56 -8.80 11.78
CA LEU A 113 5.34 -9.95 12.22
C LEU A 113 6.74 -9.56 12.72
N ASN A 114 7.44 -8.69 11.98
CA ASN A 114 8.78 -8.21 12.35
C ASN A 114 8.77 -7.46 13.69
N LEU A 115 7.83 -6.52 13.87
CA LEU A 115 7.60 -5.79 15.12
C LEU A 115 7.38 -6.74 16.29
N SER A 116 6.59 -7.79 16.07
CA SER A 116 6.31 -8.78 17.11
C SER A 116 7.52 -9.67 17.44
N GLN A 117 8.53 -9.73 16.56
CA GLN A 117 9.79 -10.46 16.75
C GLN A 117 10.92 -9.55 17.29
N GLY A 118 10.62 -8.28 17.63
CA GLY A 118 11.59 -7.32 18.13
C GLY A 118 12.54 -6.76 17.06
N SER A 119 12.26 -7.01 15.78
CA SER A 119 13.00 -6.43 14.65
C SER A 119 12.22 -5.22 14.12
N GLN A 120 12.77 -4.02 14.30
CA GLN A 120 12.16 -2.78 13.81
C GLN A 120 13.16 -2.00 12.94
N GLY A 121 12.94 -2.03 11.62
CA GLY A 121 13.68 -1.20 10.67
C GLY A 121 12.94 0.10 10.39
N HIS A 122 13.58 1.25 10.63
CA HIS A 122 12.99 2.56 10.30
C HIS A 122 12.79 2.77 8.79
N SER A 123 13.63 2.16 7.96
CA SER A 123 13.54 2.24 6.50
C SER A 123 12.24 1.66 5.95
N GLY A 124 11.74 0.55 6.51
CA GLY A 124 10.48 -0.07 6.09
C GLY A 124 9.27 0.84 6.32
N GLN A 125 9.25 1.58 7.43
CA GLN A 125 8.16 2.51 7.76
C GLN A 125 8.08 3.68 6.78
N VAL A 126 9.23 4.24 6.40
CA VAL A 126 9.30 5.34 5.42
C VAL A 126 8.78 4.88 4.06
N VAL A 127 9.20 3.69 3.61
CA VAL A 127 8.71 3.11 2.35
C VAL A 127 7.20 2.88 2.42
N MET A 128 6.68 2.32 3.50
CA MET A 128 5.25 2.07 3.67
C MET A 128 4.43 3.36 3.65
N LEU A 129 4.92 4.44 4.27
CA LEU A 129 4.27 5.76 4.22
C LEU A 129 4.28 6.34 2.80
N ALA A 130 5.37 6.18 2.05
CA ALA A 130 5.44 6.61 0.67
C ALA A 130 4.44 5.84 -0.22
N VAL A 131 4.32 4.51 -0.02
CA VAL A 131 3.34 3.68 -0.73
C VAL A 131 1.93 4.13 -0.40
N LEU A 132 1.64 4.36 0.88
CA LEU A 132 0.33 4.82 1.32
C LEU A 132 -0.01 6.18 0.71
N GLY A 133 0.95 7.10 0.68
CA GLY A 133 0.78 8.40 0.03
C GLY A 133 0.43 8.28 -1.46
N TRP A 134 1.16 7.44 -2.19
CA TRP A 134 0.87 7.19 -3.61
C TRP A 134 -0.50 6.52 -3.79
N TRP A 135 -0.81 5.50 -2.98
CA TRP A 135 -2.09 4.79 -3.04
C TRP A 135 -3.27 5.72 -2.78
N VAL A 136 -3.17 6.62 -1.78
CA VAL A 136 -4.19 7.64 -1.52
C VAL A 136 -4.33 8.59 -2.70
N GLY A 137 -3.21 9.01 -3.32
CA GLY A 137 -3.24 9.82 -4.54
C GLY A 137 -4.00 9.15 -5.68
N GLU A 138 -3.72 7.87 -5.94
CA GLU A 138 -4.42 7.06 -6.94
C GLU A 138 -5.90 6.87 -6.60
N PHE A 139 -6.22 6.65 -5.32
CA PHE A 139 -7.60 6.53 -4.85
C PHE A 139 -8.39 7.82 -5.07
N VAL A 140 -7.81 8.97 -4.73
CA VAL A 140 -8.44 10.27 -4.93
C VAL A 140 -8.63 10.56 -6.42
N ALA A 141 -7.64 10.25 -7.26
CA ALA A 141 -7.77 10.38 -8.71
C ALA A 141 -8.90 9.49 -9.26
N TRP A 142 -9.02 8.26 -8.77
CA TRP A 142 -10.10 7.34 -9.14
C TRP A 142 -11.49 7.86 -8.73
N VAL A 143 -11.64 8.36 -7.49
CA VAL A 143 -12.88 8.97 -7.01
C VAL A 143 -13.26 10.18 -7.87
N ARG A 144 -12.32 11.08 -8.15
CA ARG A 144 -12.52 12.26 -9.01
C ARG A 144 -12.87 11.87 -10.46
N GLY A 145 -12.33 10.76 -10.95
CA GLY A 145 -12.64 10.19 -12.26
C GLY A 145 -13.98 9.46 -12.36
N GLY A 146 -14.81 9.49 -11.31
CA GLY A 146 -16.14 8.89 -11.30
C GLY A 146 -16.19 7.43 -10.85
N GLY A 147 -15.14 6.90 -10.24
CA GLY A 147 -15.19 5.60 -9.54
C GLY A 147 -15.34 4.37 -10.44
N GLY A 148 -15.14 4.50 -11.76
CA GLY A 148 -15.31 3.40 -12.71
C GLY A 148 -14.10 2.47 -12.82
N TRP A 149 -14.31 1.25 -13.34
CA TRP A 149 -13.25 0.28 -13.62
C TRP A 149 -12.15 0.85 -14.53
N ARG A 150 -12.50 1.77 -15.44
CA ARG A 150 -11.54 2.47 -16.30
C ARG A 150 -10.52 3.29 -15.50
N GLY A 151 -10.93 3.91 -14.39
CA GLY A 151 -10.03 4.65 -13.51
C GLY A 151 -9.18 3.74 -12.62
N VAL A 152 -9.63 2.51 -12.36
CA VAL A 152 -8.81 1.49 -11.70
C VAL A 152 -7.71 1.02 -12.64
N VAL A 153 -8.04 0.69 -13.89
CA VAL A 153 -7.12 0.08 -14.86
C VAL A 153 -6.11 1.07 -15.44
N ARG A 154 -6.52 2.33 -15.64
CA ARG A 154 -5.65 3.41 -16.13
C ARG A 154 -5.81 4.63 -15.21
N SER A 155 -4.80 4.91 -14.39
CA SER A 155 -4.67 6.26 -13.87
C SER A 155 -4.02 7.13 -14.94
N GLY A 156 -4.88 7.87 -15.63
CA GLY A 156 -4.52 8.86 -16.65
C GLY A 156 -4.00 10.15 -16.05
N VAL A 157 -2.96 10.04 -15.22
CA VAL A 157 -1.94 11.11 -15.13
C VAL A 157 -0.94 10.85 -16.25
#